data_AF-A0A7S1YUX6-F1
#
_entry.id   AF-A0A7S1YUX6-F1
#
_cell.length_a   1.000
_cell.length_b   1.000
_cell.length_c   1.000
_cell.angle_alpha   90.00
_cell.angle_beta   90.00
_cell.angle_gamma   90.00
#
_symmetry.space_group_name_H-M   'P 1'
#
loop_
_entity.id
_entity.type
_entity.pdbx_description
1 polymer ?
#
loop_
_entity_poly.entity_id
_entity_poly.type
_entity_poly.pdbx_seq_one_letter_code
_entity_poly.pdbx_strand_id
1 'polypeptide(L)'
;IFASTRSRKRTESESLYPSLPPSTFEPNPLPANKTKDERKDALMLLPGSPHDEAMSWVMLNDTFGIPSEGAVHRIQQRYILASLYFSLQGSEWKNNEHFLLPTSECEWYG
;
A
#
# COMPACT_ATOMS: atom_id res chain seq x y z
N ILE A 1 -33.09 -5.51 -51.39
CA ILE A 1 -31.92 -6.22 -50.80
C ILE A 1 -31.71 -5.61 -49.42
N PHE A 2 -32.08 -6.33 -48.35
CA PHE A 2 -31.94 -5.88 -46.95
C PHE A 2 -30.63 -6.39 -46.35
N ALA A 3 -29.90 -5.52 -45.65
CA ALA A 3 -28.95 -5.86 -44.58
C ALA A 3 -28.68 -4.55 -43.81
N SER A 4 -29.45 -4.20 -42.78
CA SER A 4 -29.40 -4.71 -41.39
C SER A 4 -28.03 -4.54 -40.73
N THR A 5 -27.96 -3.51 -39.90
CA THR A 5 -26.86 -3.11 -39.02
C THR A 5 -26.57 -4.17 -37.95
N ARG A 6 -25.30 -4.53 -37.74
CA ARG A 6 -24.88 -5.32 -36.57
C ARG A 6 -23.85 -4.56 -35.74
N SER A 7 -24.37 -3.87 -34.73
CA SER A 7 -23.60 -3.31 -33.62
C SER A 7 -22.93 -4.45 -32.84
N ARG A 8 -21.60 -4.43 -32.73
CA ARG A 8 -20.84 -5.36 -31.87
C ARG A 8 -21.06 -4.95 -30.41
N LYS A 9 -21.87 -5.71 -29.68
CA LYS A 9 -21.88 -5.68 -28.22
C LYS A 9 -20.52 -6.17 -27.72
N ARG A 10 -19.82 -5.33 -26.98
CA ARG A 10 -18.61 -5.68 -26.22
C ARG A 10 -19.07 -6.51 -25.02
N THR A 11 -18.69 -7.77 -25.00
CA THR A 11 -18.92 -8.67 -23.87
C THR A 11 -18.05 -8.19 -22.71
N GLU A 12 -18.67 -7.68 -21.64
CA GLU A 12 -18.01 -7.46 -20.37
C GLU A 12 -17.77 -8.83 -19.75
N SER A 13 -16.49 -9.19 -19.58
CA SER A 13 -16.08 -10.41 -18.89
C SER A 13 -16.32 -10.22 -17.39
N GLU A 14 -17.37 -10.86 -16.90
CA GLU A 14 -17.69 -11.02 -15.48
C GLU A 14 -16.46 -11.61 -14.75
N SER A 15 -15.89 -10.83 -13.82
CA SER A 15 -14.74 -11.24 -13.04
C SER A 15 -15.14 -12.33 -12.04
N LEU A 16 -14.74 -13.57 -12.30
CA LEU A 16 -14.89 -14.74 -11.43
C LEU A 16 -13.92 -14.73 -10.24
N TYR A 17 -13.79 -13.60 -9.54
CA TYR A 17 -13.06 -13.57 -8.27
C TYR A 17 -14.06 -13.60 -7.12
N PRO A 18 -14.01 -14.62 -6.23
CA PRO A 18 -14.79 -14.59 -5.01
C PRO A 18 -14.35 -13.40 -4.16
N SER A 19 -15.30 -12.60 -3.70
CA SER A 19 -15.07 -11.56 -2.71
C SER A 19 -14.52 -12.19 -1.44
N LEU A 20 -13.27 -11.86 -1.10
CA LEU A 20 -12.70 -12.23 0.19
C LEU A 20 -13.58 -11.61 1.30
N PRO A 21 -13.92 -12.36 2.36
CA PRO A 21 -14.62 -11.79 3.49
C PRO A 21 -13.76 -10.66 4.11
N PRO A 22 -14.39 -9.60 4.64
CA PRO A 22 -13.66 -8.56 5.35
C PRO A 22 -12.84 -9.21 6.45
N SER A 23 -11.52 -9.07 6.36
CA SER A 23 -10.61 -9.58 7.37
C SER A 23 -10.85 -8.78 8.64
N THR A 24 -11.64 -9.32 9.57
CA THR A 24 -11.69 -8.86 10.95
C THR A 24 -10.39 -9.28 11.61
N PHE A 25 -9.31 -8.53 11.33
CA PHE A 25 -8.19 -8.42 12.24
C PHE A 25 -8.73 -7.74 13.50
N GLU A 26 -9.29 -8.51 14.43
CA GLU A 26 -9.42 -8.04 15.80
C GLU A 26 -8.00 -7.90 16.33
N PRO A 27 -7.55 -6.69 16.70
CA PRO A 27 -6.25 -6.55 17.33
C PRO A 27 -6.30 -7.29 18.66
N ASN A 28 -5.51 -8.36 18.79
CA ASN A 28 -5.32 -9.03 20.07
C ASN A 28 -4.93 -7.96 21.12
N PRO A 29 -5.62 -7.91 22.28
CA PRO A 29 -5.28 -6.97 23.34
C PRO A 29 -3.82 -7.13 23.70
N LEU A 30 -3.06 -6.03 23.65
CA LEU A 30 -1.64 -6.04 23.99
C LEU A 30 -1.48 -6.64 25.39
N PRO A 31 -0.61 -7.65 25.58
CA PRO A 31 -0.40 -8.25 26.89
C PRO A 31 0.06 -7.16 27.87
N ALA A 32 -0.70 -7.00 28.96
CA ALA A 32 -0.60 -5.88 29.90
C ALA A 32 0.74 -5.79 30.65
N ASN A 33 1.63 -6.78 30.50
CA ASN A 33 2.89 -6.91 31.24
C ASN A 33 4.12 -6.31 30.54
N LYS A 34 3.97 -5.70 29.35
CA LYS A 34 5.08 -5.11 28.62
C LYS A 34 5.49 -3.74 29.16
N THR A 35 6.80 -3.51 29.23
CA THR A 35 7.41 -2.24 29.61
C THR A 35 6.96 -1.11 28.66
N LYS A 36 7.05 0.14 29.11
CA LYS A 36 6.53 1.30 28.38
C LYS A 36 7.10 1.43 26.95
N ASP A 37 8.30 0.90 26.72
CA ASP A 37 8.96 0.95 25.41
C ASP A 37 8.47 -0.16 24.48
N GLU A 38 8.30 -1.39 24.98
CA GLU A 38 7.71 -2.49 24.20
C GLU A 38 6.25 -2.23 23.78
N ARG A 39 5.53 -1.36 24.50
CA ARG A 39 4.18 -0.93 24.11
C ARG A 39 4.18 0.01 22.90
N LYS A 40 5.23 0.81 22.72
CA LYS A 40 5.36 1.73 21.57
C LYS A 40 5.65 0.94 20.30
N ASP A 41 6.54 -0.03 20.38
CA ASP A 41 6.86 -0.91 19.26
C ASP A 41 5.63 -1.70 18.80
N ALA A 42 4.80 -2.13 19.75
CA ALA A 42 3.55 -2.81 19.43
C ALA A 42 2.47 -1.87 18.87
N LEU A 43 2.47 -0.59 19.25
CA LEU A 43 1.58 0.43 18.68
C LEU A 43 1.91 0.71 17.21
N MET A 44 3.20 0.65 16.86
CA MET A 44 3.71 0.88 15.51
C MET A 44 3.27 -0.20 14.50
N LEU A 45 2.84 -1.37 14.98
CA LEU A 45 2.39 -2.48 14.14
C LEU A 45 0.87 -2.71 14.24
N LEU A 46 0.12 -1.75 14.79
CA LEU A 46 -1.34 -1.85 14.79
C LEU A 46 -1.87 -1.72 13.35
N PRO A 47 -2.90 -2.51 12.98
CA PRO A 47 -3.55 -2.38 11.68
C PRO A 47 -3.99 -0.93 11.40
N GLY A 48 -3.64 -0.42 10.22
CA GLY A 48 -3.95 0.96 9.81
C GLY A 48 -3.09 2.03 10.48
N SER A 49 -2.07 1.65 11.26
CA SER A 49 -1.04 2.61 11.64
C SER A 49 -0.22 3.01 10.41
N PRO A 50 0.38 4.21 10.36
CA PRO A 50 1.19 4.64 9.22
C PRO A 50 2.31 3.66 8.84
N HIS A 51 2.87 2.99 9.83
CA HIS A 51 3.92 1.99 9.63
C HIS A 51 3.38 0.66 9.08
N ASP A 52 2.20 0.25 9.52
CA ASP A 52 1.48 -0.90 8.94
C ASP A 52 1.10 -0.63 7.48
N GLU A 53 0.54 0.54 7.18
CA GLU A 53 0.20 0.95 5.81
C GLU A 53 1.44 1.05 4.92
N ALA A 54 2.54 1.64 5.41
CA ALA A 54 3.80 1.69 4.70
C ALA A 54 4.37 0.31 4.42
N MET A 55 4.36 -0.59 5.41
CA MET A 55 4.84 -1.96 5.26
C MET A 55 3.99 -2.73 4.25
N SER A 56 2.66 -2.62 4.36
CA SER A 56 1.70 -3.22 3.45
C SER A 56 1.93 -2.73 2.01
N TRP A 57 2.09 -1.42 1.81
CA TRP A 57 2.38 -0.85 0.51
C TRP A 57 3.70 -1.36 -0.08
N VAL A 58 4.79 -1.35 0.70
CA VAL A 58 6.10 -1.86 0.22
C VAL A 58 6.03 -3.34 -0.17
N MET A 59 5.28 -4.16 0.59
CA MET A 59 5.22 -5.61 0.36
C MET A 59 4.25 -6.00 -0.76
N LEU A 60 3.15 -5.27 -0.93
CA LEU A 60 2.03 -5.68 -1.79
C LEU A 60 1.87 -4.81 -3.05
N ASN A 61 2.28 -3.55 -3.00
CA ASN A 61 1.98 -2.56 -4.04
C ASN A 61 3.24 -2.01 -4.73
N ASP A 62 4.39 -2.01 -4.05
CA ASP A 62 5.62 -1.43 -4.56
C ASP A 62 6.35 -2.34 -5.57
N THR A 63 5.94 -2.25 -6.83
CA THR A 63 6.54 -3.04 -7.91
C THR A 63 7.90 -2.51 -8.39
N PHE A 64 8.35 -1.36 -7.90
CA PHE A 64 9.70 -0.82 -8.18
C PHE A 64 10.79 -1.55 -7.38
N GLY A 65 10.41 -2.10 -6.21
CA GLY A 65 11.31 -2.62 -5.18
C GLY A 65 11.82 -4.05 -5.36
N ILE A 66 11.55 -4.74 -6.48
CA ILE A 66 12.11 -6.09 -6.73
C ILE A 66 13.21 -6.07 -7.82
N PRO A 67 14.44 -5.56 -7.55
CA PRO A 67 15.58 -5.89 -8.42
C PRO A 67 16.82 -6.37 -7.64
N SER A 68 17.18 -7.65 -7.80
CA SER A 68 18.50 -8.27 -7.57
C SER A 68 19.24 -8.01 -6.23
N GLU A 69 20.35 -8.74 -6.00
CA GLU A 69 21.21 -8.48 -4.83
C GLU A 69 21.65 -7.01 -4.79
N GLY A 70 21.46 -6.35 -3.63
CA GLY A 70 21.81 -4.94 -3.41
C GLY A 70 20.63 -3.97 -3.22
N ALA A 71 19.39 -4.40 -3.44
CA ALA A 71 18.20 -3.52 -3.34
C ALA A 71 17.67 -3.27 -1.91
N VAL A 72 18.30 -3.82 -0.86
CA VAL A 72 17.84 -3.64 0.55
C VAL A 72 17.73 -2.16 0.92
N HIS A 73 18.69 -1.33 0.49
CA HIS A 73 18.66 0.11 0.76
C HIS A 73 17.46 0.82 0.13
N ARG A 74 17.01 0.38 -1.05
CA ARG A 74 15.85 0.97 -1.73
C ARG A 74 14.56 0.66 -0.99
N ILE A 75 14.40 -0.59 -0.55
CA ILE A 75 13.25 -1.01 0.26
C ILE A 75 13.20 -0.18 1.55
N GLN A 76 14.35 0.02 2.22
CA GLN A 76 14.43 0.86 3.42
C GLN A 76 14.04 2.32 3.15
N GLN A 77 14.59 2.93 2.11
CA GLN A 77 14.28 4.32 1.75
C GLN A 77 12.79 4.51 1.44
N ARG A 78 12.23 3.63 0.62
CA ARG A 78 10.81 3.68 0.21
C ARG A 78 9.89 3.43 1.38
N TYR A 79 10.22 2.49 2.27
CA TYR A 79 9.49 2.28 3.52
C TYR A 79 9.47 3.53 4.41
N ILE A 80 10.63 4.18 4.60
CA ILE A 80 10.74 5.39 5.42
C ILE A 80 9.91 6.53 4.82
N LEU A 81 10.00 6.75 3.51
CA LEU A 81 9.24 7.80 2.81
C LEU A 81 7.73 7.52 2.81
N ALA A 82 7.32 6.28 2.60
CA ALA A 82 5.92 5.87 2.71
C ALA A 82 5.40 6.05 4.15
N SER A 83 6.21 5.71 5.17
CA SER A 83 5.85 5.93 6.58
C SER A 83 5.63 7.43 6.87
N LEU A 84 6.46 8.31 6.33
CA LEU A 84 6.28 9.76 6.43
C LEU A 84 5.01 10.22 5.72
N TYR A 85 4.79 9.74 4.50
CA TYR A 85 3.59 10.04 3.71
C TYR A 85 2.32 9.68 4.49
N PHE A 86 2.19 8.45 5.01
CA PHE A 86 1.01 8.05 5.77
C PHE A 86 0.89 8.78 7.13
N SER A 87 2.02 9.04 7.81
CA SER A 87 2.01 9.70 9.13
C SER A 87 1.58 11.16 9.08
N LEU A 88 1.87 11.84 7.97
CA LEU A 88 1.66 13.27 7.80
C LEU A 88 0.54 13.60 6.81
N GLN A 89 -0.35 12.64 6.56
CA GLN A 89 -1.49 12.79 5.63
C GLN A 89 -1.03 13.28 4.25
N GLY A 90 -0.07 12.56 3.67
CA GLY A 90 0.59 12.88 2.41
C GLY A 90 -0.35 13.07 1.23
N SER A 91 -1.55 12.47 1.27
CA SER A 91 -2.61 12.71 0.28
C SER A 91 -3.06 14.17 0.22
N GLU A 92 -2.95 14.89 1.33
CA GLU A 92 -3.37 16.29 1.48
C GLU A 92 -2.23 17.30 1.25
N TRP A 93 -1.02 16.81 0.95
CA TRP A 93 0.09 17.71 0.64
C TRP A 93 -0.18 18.47 -0.65
N LYS A 94 0.20 19.75 -0.68
CA LYS A 94 0.03 20.62 -1.86
C LYS A 94 0.77 20.08 -3.08
N ASN A 95 1.90 19.42 -2.83
CA ASN A 95 2.65 18.66 -3.82
C ASN A 95 2.96 17.29 -3.20
N ASN A 96 2.64 16.22 -3.90
CA ASN A 96 2.92 14.84 -3.53
C ASN A 96 3.15 13.98 -4.79
N GLU A 97 3.68 14.62 -5.83
CA GLU A 97 3.91 13.97 -7.11
C GLU A 97 4.77 12.72 -6.93
N HIS A 98 4.30 11.64 -7.53
CA HIS A 98 4.95 10.33 -7.58
C HIS A 98 5.08 9.57 -6.25
N PHE A 99 4.65 10.14 -5.11
CA PHE A 99 4.59 9.38 -3.87
C PHE A 99 3.74 8.10 -4.05
N LEU A 100 4.25 7.00 -3.49
CA LEU A 100 3.63 5.67 -3.56
C LEU A 100 3.48 5.08 -4.98
N LEU A 101 4.09 5.70 -6.00
CA LEU A 101 4.14 5.15 -7.36
C LEU A 101 5.38 4.26 -7.55
N PRO A 102 5.34 3.30 -8.51
CA PRO A 102 6.47 2.45 -8.84
C PRO A 102 7.51 3.18 -9.72
N THR A 103 7.86 4.41 -9.35
CA THR A 103 8.95 5.23 -9.90
C THR A 103 10.06 5.36 -8.87
N SER A 104 11.25 5.85 -9.24
CA SER A 104 12.31 6.04 -8.25
C SER A 104 11.88 7.01 -7.17
N GLU A 105 12.23 6.72 -5.93
CA GLU A 105 12.05 7.65 -4.80
C GLU A 105 12.77 8.99 -5.01
N CYS A 106 13.79 9.03 -5.87
CA CYS A 106 14.45 10.26 -6.31
C CYS A 106 13.55 11.15 -7.19
N GLU A 107 12.46 10.59 -7.73
CA GLU A 107 11.47 11.28 -8.55
C GLU A 107 10.21 11.65 -7.74
N TRP A 108 10.23 11.47 -6.41
CA TRP A 108 9.12 11.86 -5.54
C TRP A 108 9.29 13.32 -5.13
N TYR A 109 8.28 14.16 -5.42
CA TYR A 109 8.33 15.60 -5.18
C TYR A 109 7.23 16.03 -4.23
N GLY A 110 7.59 16.93 -3.30
CA GLY A 110 6.70 17.52 -2.29
C GLY A 110 7.05 18.96 -1.99
#